data_AF-A0A9D1GFM2-F1
#
_entry.id   AF-A0A9D1GFM2-F1
#
_cell.length_a   1.000
_cell.length_b   1.000
_cell.length_c   1.000
_cell.angle_alpha   90.00
_cell.angle_beta   90.00
_cell.angle_gamma   90.00
#
_symmetry.space_group_name_H-M   'P 1'
#
loop_
_entity.id
_entity.type
_entity.pdbx_description
1 polymer ?
#
loop_
_entity_poly.entity_id
_entity_poly.type
_entity_poly.pdbx_seq_one_letter_code
_entity_poly.pdbx_strand_id
1 'polypeptide(L)'
;MKDSKNLSQQILNTNKSNSNNSCSKFMTNTVVRIPAGIPSPKVSLFENMTSVVPIEEISLWEFLLSSDYQDIVHIYRETQDPAVRKEIKKFRLPCVTVSGIFDTRARKRLVHRHSRYICVDIDGKDNPGVKGRWSRVKELLAEKFSSLCYAGLSVGGNGLCLVFRIAYPERHRAQYFALINEIRTKIHLYADSTCCDVTRLRVASYDPEPFFNPNAVPYLNLINKDYGVPCKNDRSASMDVDTKMRVYACIKIISDRQIDITCGYKVWRAIGQALANEFGPEEGRRLFHLVSQWHSDYYPTECDRLFDWCIANHDFINI
;
A
#
# COMPACT_ATOMS: atom_id res chain seq x y z
N MET A 1 -38.07 -8.00 -10.84
CA MET A 1 -37.70 -7.63 -9.44
C MET A 1 -38.03 -8.69 -8.37
N LYS A 2 -38.72 -9.81 -8.69
CA LYS A 2 -38.98 -10.89 -7.71
C LYS A 2 -37.93 -12.01 -7.71
N ASP A 3 -37.13 -12.15 -8.78
CA ASP A 3 -36.21 -13.29 -8.91
C ASP A 3 -34.81 -13.09 -8.28
N SER A 4 -34.35 -11.84 -8.10
CA SER A 4 -33.04 -11.58 -7.46
C SER A 4 -33.03 -11.79 -5.94
N LYS A 5 -34.21 -11.66 -5.28
CA LYS A 5 -34.34 -11.94 -3.85
C LYS A 5 -34.27 -13.44 -3.54
N ASN A 6 -34.73 -14.28 -4.46
CA ASN A 6 -34.75 -15.74 -4.29
C ASN A 6 -33.33 -16.34 -4.40
N LEU A 7 -32.52 -15.84 -5.35
CA LEU A 7 -31.11 -16.24 -5.50
C LEU A 7 -30.27 -15.81 -4.28
N SER A 8 -30.55 -14.63 -3.73
CA SER A 8 -29.89 -14.10 -2.53
C SER A 8 -30.18 -14.95 -1.29
N GLN A 9 -31.42 -15.46 -1.16
CA GLN A 9 -31.82 -16.33 -0.04
C GLN A 9 -31.29 -17.76 -0.19
N GLN A 10 -31.15 -18.29 -1.41
CA GLN A 10 -30.51 -19.59 -1.62
C GLN A 10 -29.01 -19.58 -1.26
N ILE A 11 -28.30 -18.48 -1.52
CA ILE A 11 -26.88 -18.32 -1.17
C ILE A 11 -26.67 -18.10 0.35
N LEU A 12 -27.67 -17.53 1.05
CA LEU A 12 -27.64 -17.36 2.50
C LEU A 12 -27.85 -18.68 3.27
N ASN A 13 -28.62 -19.61 2.70
CA ASN A 13 -28.95 -20.88 3.36
C ASN A 13 -27.86 -21.95 3.22
N THR A 14 -27.04 -21.92 2.16
CA THR A 14 -25.92 -22.86 1.99
C THR A 14 -24.77 -22.62 2.96
N ASN A 15 -24.64 -21.40 3.51
CA ASN A 15 -23.57 -21.05 4.46
C ASN A 15 -23.93 -21.31 5.94
N LYS A 16 -25.20 -21.63 6.26
CA LYS A 16 -25.64 -21.93 7.62
C LYS A 16 -25.63 -23.42 7.98
N SER A 17 -25.47 -24.32 7.00
CA SER A 17 -25.53 -25.78 7.22
C SER A 17 -24.18 -26.47 7.42
N ASN A 18 -23.05 -25.76 7.41
CA ASN A 18 -21.71 -26.36 7.56
C ASN A 18 -21.05 -26.17 8.94
N SER A 19 -21.77 -25.68 9.94
CA SER A 19 -21.32 -25.75 11.33
C SER A 19 -21.76 -27.07 11.96
N ASN A 20 -21.03 -28.15 11.67
CA ASN A 20 -20.84 -29.33 12.53
C ASN A 20 -20.20 -30.46 11.69
N ASN A 21 -18.86 -30.48 11.62
CA ASN A 21 -18.12 -31.72 11.45
C ASN A 21 -16.68 -31.51 11.96
N SER A 22 -16.42 -32.04 13.16
CA SER A 22 -15.06 -32.33 13.61
C SER A 22 -14.50 -33.46 12.74
N CYS A 23 -13.57 -33.16 11.84
CA CYS A 23 -12.79 -34.19 11.17
C CYS A 23 -11.43 -33.65 10.73
N SER A 24 -10.39 -34.21 11.32
CA SER A 24 -9.00 -34.09 10.92
C SER A 24 -8.81 -34.52 9.46
N LYS A 25 -8.51 -33.56 8.57
CA LYS A 25 -7.88 -33.79 7.26
C LYS A 25 -7.21 -32.49 6.79
N PHE A 26 -5.93 -32.33 7.12
CA PHE A 26 -5.10 -31.24 6.58
C PHE A 26 -4.72 -31.58 5.13
N MET A 27 -5.61 -31.27 4.19
CA MET A 27 -5.22 -30.91 2.83
C MET A 27 -5.80 -29.52 2.59
N THR A 28 -4.98 -28.49 2.81
CA THR A 28 -5.31 -27.14 2.36
C THR A 28 -5.36 -27.17 0.83
N ASN A 29 -6.51 -26.85 0.23
CA ASN A 29 -6.62 -26.76 -1.23
C ASN A 29 -5.82 -25.54 -1.69
N THR A 30 -4.54 -25.74 -2.01
CA THR A 30 -3.64 -24.68 -2.49
C THR A 30 -3.43 -24.81 -3.99
N VAL A 31 -3.48 -23.70 -4.72
CA VAL A 31 -3.25 -23.66 -6.18
C VAL A 31 -1.81 -24.02 -6.60
N VAL A 32 -0.86 -23.89 -5.67
CA VAL A 32 0.54 -24.28 -5.85
C VAL A 32 0.97 -25.14 -4.68
N ARG A 33 1.73 -26.21 -4.95
CA ARG A 33 2.29 -27.08 -3.92
C ARG A 33 3.33 -26.33 -3.10
N ILE A 34 3.10 -26.23 -1.79
CA ILE A 34 4.11 -25.72 -0.85
C ILE A 34 5.15 -26.82 -0.62
N PRO A 35 6.46 -26.58 -0.85
CA PRO A 35 7.49 -27.59 -0.63
C PRO A 35 7.54 -28.04 0.84
N ALA A 36 7.73 -29.34 1.07
CA ALA A 36 7.82 -29.89 2.41
C ALA A 36 9.07 -29.35 3.14
N GLY A 37 8.96 -29.15 4.45
CA GLY A 37 10.06 -28.70 5.30
C GLY A 37 10.38 -27.20 5.22
N ILE A 38 9.69 -26.43 4.36
CA ILE A 38 9.81 -24.97 4.32
C ILE A 38 8.84 -24.36 5.33
N PRO A 39 9.33 -23.67 6.39
CA PRO A 39 8.45 -23.04 7.36
C PRO A 39 7.71 -21.86 6.73
N SER A 40 6.40 -21.83 6.88
CA SER A 40 5.60 -20.67 6.52
C SER A 40 5.59 -19.63 7.64
N PRO A 41 5.73 -18.33 7.34
CA PRO A 41 5.58 -17.30 8.37
C PRO A 41 4.14 -17.29 8.87
N LYS A 42 3.98 -17.19 10.20
CA LYS A 42 2.70 -17.00 10.86
C LYS A 42 2.29 -15.53 10.81
N VAL A 43 1.01 -15.28 10.55
CA VAL A 43 0.41 -13.94 10.43
C VAL A 43 -0.97 -13.91 11.08
N SER A 44 -1.39 -12.74 11.55
CA SER A 44 -2.73 -12.56 12.11
C SER A 44 -3.80 -12.59 11.03
N LEU A 45 -4.79 -13.47 11.19
CA LEU A 45 -6.01 -13.55 10.41
C LEU A 45 -7.09 -12.66 11.02
N PHE A 46 -7.80 -11.94 10.17
CA PHE A 46 -8.92 -11.09 10.51
C PHE A 46 -10.15 -11.54 9.71
N GLU A 47 -11.32 -11.52 10.35
CA GLU A 47 -12.59 -11.89 9.71
C GLU A 47 -12.84 -11.07 8.43
N ASN A 48 -12.52 -9.77 8.46
CA ASN A 48 -12.66 -8.88 7.30
C ASN A 48 -11.87 -7.56 7.46
N MET A 49 -11.98 -6.67 6.45
CA MET A 49 -11.26 -5.39 6.41
C MET A 49 -11.59 -4.42 7.54
N THR A 50 -12.76 -4.57 8.18
CA THR A 50 -13.18 -3.69 9.29
C THR A 50 -12.73 -4.18 10.65
N SER A 51 -12.31 -5.44 10.75
CA SER A 51 -11.87 -6.05 12.00
C SER A 51 -10.60 -5.38 12.53
N VAL A 52 -10.56 -5.19 13.85
CA VAL A 52 -9.41 -4.62 14.57
C VAL A 52 -8.70 -5.68 15.42
N VAL A 53 -9.41 -6.73 15.85
CA VAL A 53 -8.85 -7.86 16.60
C VAL A 53 -8.73 -9.05 15.64
N PRO A 54 -7.60 -9.76 15.61
CA PRO A 54 -7.49 -10.97 14.81
C PRO A 54 -8.21 -12.15 15.48
N ILE A 55 -8.65 -13.09 14.64
CA ILE A 55 -9.38 -14.28 15.07
C ILE A 55 -8.44 -15.48 15.27
N GLU A 56 -7.30 -15.52 14.57
CA GLU A 56 -6.36 -16.63 14.63
C GLU A 56 -4.97 -16.24 14.08
N GLU A 57 -3.96 -17.09 14.29
CA GLU A 57 -2.66 -17.06 13.62
C GLU A 57 -2.55 -18.18 12.58
N ILE A 58 -2.42 -17.80 11.30
CA ILE A 58 -2.40 -18.77 10.19
C ILE A 58 -1.09 -18.73 9.40
N SER A 59 -0.87 -19.74 8.55
CA SER A 59 0.21 -19.71 7.56
C SER A 59 -0.07 -18.66 6.49
N LEU A 60 0.90 -17.78 6.23
CA LEU A 60 0.80 -16.83 5.12
C LEU A 60 0.73 -17.53 3.77
N TRP A 61 1.48 -18.63 3.58
CA TRP A 61 1.52 -19.36 2.31
C TRP A 61 0.19 -20.05 2.01
N GLU A 62 -0.39 -20.74 3.00
CA GLU A 62 -1.71 -21.35 2.85
C GLU A 62 -2.77 -20.29 2.55
N PHE A 63 -2.72 -19.13 3.21
CA PHE A 63 -3.66 -18.03 2.94
C PHE A 63 -3.55 -17.47 1.51
N LEU A 64 -2.32 -17.19 1.05
CA LEU A 64 -2.10 -16.59 -0.26
C LEU A 64 -2.36 -17.57 -1.42
N LEU A 65 -2.16 -18.86 -1.19
CA LEU A 65 -2.29 -19.91 -2.20
C LEU A 65 -3.63 -20.66 -2.11
N SER A 66 -4.49 -20.36 -1.15
CA SER A 66 -5.77 -21.07 -0.99
C SER A 66 -6.70 -20.85 -2.21
N SER A 67 -7.27 -21.95 -2.71
CA SER A 67 -8.36 -21.91 -3.70
C SER A 67 -9.73 -21.73 -3.05
N ASP A 68 -9.84 -21.74 -1.72
CA ASP A 68 -11.13 -21.68 -1.00
C ASP A 68 -11.88 -20.35 -1.26
N TYR A 69 -11.16 -19.31 -1.70
CA TYR A 69 -11.73 -18.01 -2.03
C TYR A 69 -12.16 -17.88 -3.50
N GLN A 70 -11.98 -18.91 -4.32
CA GLN A 70 -12.23 -18.86 -5.77
C GLN A 70 -13.63 -18.35 -6.11
N ASP A 71 -14.68 -18.97 -5.57
CA ASP A 71 -16.06 -18.68 -5.96
C ASP A 71 -16.45 -17.24 -5.63
N ILE A 72 -16.13 -16.79 -4.41
CA ILE A 72 -16.45 -15.42 -3.97
C ILE A 72 -15.63 -14.36 -4.73
N VAL A 73 -14.40 -14.68 -5.12
CA VAL A 73 -13.56 -13.80 -5.94
C VAL A 73 -14.07 -13.74 -7.38
N HIS A 74 -14.57 -14.84 -7.96
CA HIS A 74 -15.22 -14.83 -9.27
C HIS A 74 -16.49 -13.97 -9.26
N ILE A 75 -17.35 -14.12 -8.25
CA ILE A 75 -18.51 -13.25 -8.07
C ILE A 75 -18.07 -11.77 -7.99
N TYR A 76 -17.00 -11.47 -7.26
CA TYR A 76 -16.45 -10.11 -7.19
C TYR A 76 -15.96 -9.58 -8.54
N ARG A 77 -15.37 -10.43 -9.38
CA ARG A 77 -14.80 -10.06 -10.68
C ARG A 77 -15.89 -9.88 -11.75
N GLU A 78 -16.93 -10.70 -11.72
CA GLU A 78 -18.04 -10.67 -12.69
C GLU A 78 -19.01 -9.52 -12.43
N THR A 79 -19.24 -9.16 -11.15
CA THR A 79 -20.18 -8.09 -10.82
C THR A 79 -19.65 -6.70 -11.18
N GLN A 80 -20.52 -5.92 -11.83
CA GLN A 80 -20.29 -4.50 -12.09
C GLN A 80 -20.87 -3.59 -10.99
N ASP A 81 -21.64 -4.14 -10.05
CA ASP A 81 -22.27 -3.37 -8.98
C ASP A 81 -21.23 -2.95 -7.91
N PRO A 82 -20.95 -1.64 -7.76
CA PRO A 82 -20.00 -1.17 -6.76
C PRO A 82 -20.39 -1.50 -5.32
N ALA A 83 -21.69 -1.61 -5.01
CA ALA A 83 -22.18 -1.98 -3.69
C ALA A 83 -21.87 -3.44 -3.37
N VAL A 84 -22.09 -4.36 -4.32
CA VAL A 84 -21.74 -5.78 -4.16
C VAL A 84 -20.23 -5.95 -4.03
N ARG A 85 -19.43 -5.23 -4.83
CA ARG A 85 -17.96 -5.24 -4.70
C ARG A 85 -17.53 -4.75 -3.31
N LYS A 86 -18.09 -3.64 -2.85
CA LYS A 86 -17.79 -3.10 -1.52
C LYS A 86 -18.16 -4.10 -0.44
N GLU A 87 -19.33 -4.72 -0.54
CA GLU A 87 -19.81 -5.72 0.42
C GLU A 87 -18.85 -6.91 0.54
N ILE A 88 -18.51 -7.53 -0.60
CA ILE A 88 -17.61 -8.68 -0.64
C ILE A 88 -16.23 -8.33 -0.08
N LYS A 89 -15.58 -7.29 -0.61
CA LYS A 89 -14.20 -6.93 -0.23
C LYS A 89 -14.11 -6.44 1.21
N LYS A 90 -15.14 -5.75 1.71
CA LYS A 90 -15.09 -5.11 3.04
C LYS A 90 -15.52 -6.04 4.16
N PHE A 91 -16.47 -6.95 3.91
CA PHE A 91 -17.13 -7.72 4.97
C PHE A 91 -17.10 -9.23 4.80
N ARG A 92 -16.98 -9.76 3.58
CA ARG A 92 -17.11 -11.21 3.33
C ARG A 92 -15.79 -11.94 3.05
N LEU A 93 -14.73 -11.20 2.76
CA LEU A 93 -13.40 -11.78 2.53
C LEU A 93 -12.50 -11.57 3.76
N PRO A 94 -11.84 -12.64 4.23
CA PRO A 94 -10.87 -12.52 5.32
C PRO A 94 -9.63 -11.77 4.88
N CYS A 95 -8.88 -11.29 5.86
CA CYS A 95 -7.67 -10.51 5.64
C CYS A 95 -6.54 -10.98 6.54
N VAL A 96 -5.29 -10.79 6.11
CA VAL A 96 -4.11 -11.02 6.96
C VAL A 96 -3.23 -9.79 7.05
N THR A 97 -2.46 -9.68 8.14
CA THR A 97 -1.31 -8.76 8.19
C THR A 97 -0.04 -9.48 7.74
N VAL A 98 0.35 -9.29 6.48
CA VAL A 98 1.53 -9.96 5.89
C VAL A 98 2.80 -9.76 6.73
N SER A 99 2.93 -8.59 7.36
CA SER A 99 4.16 -8.18 8.06
C SER A 99 4.31 -8.74 9.47
N GLY A 100 3.35 -9.47 10.02
CA GLY A 100 3.50 -10.09 11.33
C GLY A 100 2.21 -10.35 12.08
N ILE A 101 2.38 -10.62 13.38
CA ILE A 101 1.31 -10.97 14.32
C ILE A 101 1.05 -9.80 15.28
N PHE A 102 -0.23 -9.52 15.51
CA PHE A 102 -0.71 -8.42 16.31
C PHE A 102 -1.77 -8.89 17.30
N ASP A 103 -1.83 -8.30 18.50
CA ASP A 103 -3.01 -8.49 19.39
C ASP A 103 -4.21 -7.71 18.87
N THR A 104 -3.92 -6.55 18.29
CA THR A 104 -4.88 -5.61 17.73
C THR A 104 -4.19 -4.90 16.58
N ARG A 105 -4.95 -4.55 15.54
CA ARG A 105 -4.46 -3.93 14.32
C ARG A 105 -4.03 -2.47 14.56
N ALA A 106 -2.94 -2.31 15.30
CA ALA A 106 -2.31 -1.07 15.66
C ALA A 106 -0.79 -1.27 15.68
N ARG A 107 -0.05 -0.29 15.16
CA ARG A 107 1.40 -0.40 14.95
C ARG A 107 2.18 -0.71 16.24
N LYS A 108 1.75 -0.11 17.37
CA LYS A 108 2.34 -0.32 18.71
C LYS A 108 2.00 -1.69 19.32
N ARG A 109 1.11 -2.45 18.67
CA ARG A 109 0.60 -3.75 19.13
C ARG A 109 1.05 -4.88 18.20
N LEU A 110 2.20 -4.69 17.53
CA LEU A 110 2.95 -5.78 16.91
C LEU A 110 3.54 -6.61 18.04
N VAL A 111 2.89 -7.72 18.38
CA VAL A 111 3.07 -8.29 19.72
C VAL A 111 4.23 -9.25 19.81
N HIS A 112 4.61 -10.02 18.78
CA HIS A 112 5.76 -10.93 18.95
C HIS A 112 6.69 -11.25 17.78
N ARG A 113 6.48 -10.79 16.55
CA ARG A 113 7.52 -10.87 15.49
C ARG A 113 7.03 -10.23 14.22
N HIS A 114 7.86 -9.36 13.64
CA HIS A 114 7.73 -9.06 12.23
C HIS A 114 7.99 -10.34 11.43
N SER A 115 7.13 -10.67 10.47
CA SER A 115 7.22 -11.91 9.67
C SER A 115 8.48 -11.96 8.78
N ARG A 116 9.12 -10.81 8.58
CA ARG A 116 10.18 -10.50 7.59
C ARG A 116 9.68 -10.49 6.15
N TYR A 117 8.37 -10.34 5.97
CA TYR A 117 7.75 -10.17 4.67
C TYR A 117 7.00 -8.85 4.58
N ILE A 118 6.98 -8.26 3.40
CA ILE A 118 6.26 -7.03 3.09
C ILE A 118 5.32 -7.30 1.92
N CYS A 119 4.10 -6.77 2.00
CA CYS A 119 3.14 -6.76 0.90
C CYS A 119 3.30 -5.48 0.08
N VAL A 120 3.39 -5.57 -1.24
CA VAL A 120 3.38 -4.44 -2.18
C VAL A 120 2.23 -4.63 -3.15
N ASP A 121 1.38 -3.62 -3.31
CA ASP A 121 0.23 -3.66 -4.22
C ASP A 121 0.54 -2.87 -5.50
N ILE A 122 0.24 -3.48 -6.66
CA ILE A 122 0.26 -2.84 -7.98
C ILE A 122 -1.17 -2.79 -8.50
N ASP A 123 -1.71 -1.58 -8.71
CA ASP A 123 -3.06 -1.39 -9.26
C ASP A 123 -3.01 -1.18 -10.77
N GLY A 124 -3.92 -1.82 -11.51
CA GLY A 124 -3.99 -1.68 -12.96
C GLY A 124 -4.43 -0.30 -13.45
N LYS A 125 -5.06 0.53 -12.60
CA LYS A 125 -5.41 1.91 -12.95
C LYS A 125 -4.19 2.82 -13.06
N ASP A 126 -3.21 2.61 -12.18
CA ASP A 126 -1.94 3.34 -12.19
C ASP A 126 -0.97 2.80 -13.24
N ASN A 127 -1.27 1.62 -13.80
CA ASN A 127 -0.45 0.90 -14.76
C ASN A 127 -1.24 0.47 -16.01
N PRO A 128 -1.88 1.41 -16.73
CA PRO A 128 -2.75 1.08 -17.86
C PRO A 128 -2.00 0.36 -18.99
N GLY A 129 -0.70 0.63 -19.12
CA GLY A 129 0.18 0.02 -20.11
C GLY A 129 0.29 -1.50 -19.99
N VAL A 130 0.03 -2.12 -18.84
CA VAL A 130 0.18 -3.58 -18.66
C VAL A 130 -1.16 -4.31 -18.45
N LYS A 131 -2.28 -3.63 -18.66
CA LYS A 131 -3.61 -4.23 -18.55
C LYS A 131 -3.73 -5.50 -19.40
N GLY A 132 -4.22 -6.58 -18.80
CA GLY A 132 -4.36 -7.89 -19.46
C GLY A 132 -3.06 -8.66 -19.63
N ARG A 133 -1.90 -8.11 -19.22
CA ARG A 133 -0.57 -8.74 -19.36
C ARG A 133 0.05 -9.11 -18.01
N TRP A 134 -0.77 -9.31 -16.98
CA TRP A 134 -0.33 -9.56 -15.62
C TRP A 134 0.54 -10.82 -15.49
N SER A 135 0.30 -11.87 -16.28
CA SER A 135 1.16 -13.06 -16.30
C SER A 135 2.60 -12.72 -16.71
N ARG A 136 2.79 -11.93 -17.77
CA ARG A 136 4.12 -11.47 -18.18
C ARG A 136 4.76 -10.53 -17.15
N VAL A 137 3.95 -9.73 -16.46
CA VAL A 137 4.44 -8.89 -15.35
C VAL A 137 4.94 -9.75 -14.18
N LYS A 138 4.25 -10.85 -13.84
CA LYS A 138 4.69 -11.81 -12.81
C LYS A 138 6.06 -12.41 -13.17
N GLU A 139 6.25 -12.84 -14.42
CA GLU A 139 7.53 -13.34 -14.93
C GLU A 139 8.64 -12.30 -14.83
N LEU A 140 8.40 -11.08 -15.31
CA LEU A 140 9.39 -10.00 -15.26
C LEU A 140 9.78 -9.63 -13.82
N LEU A 141 8.81 -9.62 -12.90
CA LEU A 141 9.05 -9.41 -11.47
C LEU A 141 9.93 -10.53 -10.90
N ALA A 142 9.64 -11.79 -11.23
CA ALA A 142 10.43 -12.93 -10.79
C ALA A 142 11.87 -12.90 -11.35
N GLU A 143 12.04 -12.52 -12.61
CA GLU A 143 13.35 -12.36 -13.27
C GLU A 143 14.19 -11.25 -12.61
N LYS A 144 13.58 -10.14 -12.19
CA LYS A 144 14.29 -8.95 -11.71
C LYS A 144 14.46 -8.87 -10.20
N PHE A 145 13.68 -9.62 -9.41
CA PHE A 145 13.68 -9.54 -7.96
C PHE A 145 13.81 -10.92 -7.31
N SER A 146 15.03 -11.28 -6.93
CA SER A 146 15.32 -12.51 -6.17
C SER A 146 14.68 -12.57 -4.78
N SER A 147 14.22 -11.42 -4.27
CA SER A 147 13.49 -11.28 -3.01
C SER A 147 11.98 -11.49 -3.11
N LEU A 148 11.44 -11.62 -4.34
CA LEU A 148 10.02 -11.88 -4.56
C LEU A 148 9.68 -13.30 -4.10
N CYS A 149 8.71 -13.40 -3.20
CA CYS A 149 8.20 -14.67 -2.68
C CYS A 149 6.90 -15.09 -3.31
N TYR A 150 6.04 -14.12 -3.59
CA TYR A 150 4.71 -14.34 -4.16
C TYR A 150 4.33 -13.18 -5.05
N ALA A 151 3.75 -13.48 -6.21
CA ALA A 151 3.03 -12.51 -7.01
C ALA A 151 1.75 -13.15 -7.53
N GLY A 152 0.60 -12.62 -7.12
CA GLY A 152 -0.70 -13.11 -7.56
C GLY A 152 -1.68 -11.99 -7.85
N LEU A 153 -2.70 -12.30 -8.64
CA LEU A 153 -3.75 -11.36 -9.00
C LEU A 153 -4.44 -10.78 -7.76
N SER A 154 -4.67 -9.48 -7.79
CA SER A 154 -5.52 -8.79 -6.82
C SER A 154 -6.96 -9.32 -6.89
N VAL A 155 -7.77 -9.03 -5.87
CA VAL A 155 -9.17 -9.49 -5.79
C VAL A 155 -9.96 -9.14 -7.06
N GLY A 156 -9.71 -7.97 -7.67
CA GLY A 156 -10.36 -7.54 -8.90
C GLY A 156 -9.77 -8.08 -10.20
N GLY A 157 -8.68 -8.85 -10.15
CA GLY A 157 -8.02 -9.41 -11.34
C GLY A 157 -7.27 -8.38 -12.20
N ASN A 158 -7.32 -7.10 -11.85
CA ASN A 158 -6.65 -6.02 -12.58
C ASN A 158 -5.58 -5.33 -11.73
N GLY A 159 -4.59 -6.10 -11.32
CA GLY A 159 -3.50 -5.67 -10.45
C GLY A 159 -2.86 -6.87 -9.79
N LEU A 160 -1.74 -6.66 -9.10
CA LEU A 160 -1.00 -7.70 -8.38
C LEU A 160 -0.89 -7.37 -6.91
N CYS A 161 -0.94 -8.41 -6.08
CA CYS A 161 -0.36 -8.41 -4.75
C CYS A 161 0.98 -9.12 -4.83
N LEU A 162 2.03 -8.44 -4.36
CA LEU A 162 3.38 -8.95 -4.28
C LEU A 162 3.76 -9.14 -2.81
N VAL A 163 4.51 -10.19 -2.51
CA VAL A 163 5.14 -10.37 -1.20
C VAL A 163 6.64 -10.53 -1.38
N PHE A 164 7.40 -9.68 -0.70
CA PHE A 164 8.86 -9.70 -0.71
C PHE A 164 9.40 -10.10 0.66
N ARG A 165 10.47 -10.91 0.66
CA ARG A 165 11.25 -11.18 1.88
C ARG A 165 12.24 -10.04 2.10
N ILE A 166 12.38 -9.62 3.35
CA ILE A 166 13.24 -8.49 3.72
C ILE A 166 14.24 -8.84 4.82
N ALA A 167 15.42 -8.21 4.79
CA ALA A 167 16.48 -8.47 5.76
C ALA A 167 16.31 -7.71 7.09
N TYR A 168 15.73 -6.51 7.04
CA TYR A 168 15.73 -5.51 8.12
C TYR A 168 14.28 -5.17 8.54
N PRO A 169 13.60 -6.08 9.25
CA PRO A 169 12.20 -5.88 9.69
C PRO A 169 11.98 -4.59 10.49
N GLU A 170 12.96 -4.16 11.27
CA GLU A 170 12.96 -2.90 12.01
C GLU A 170 12.98 -1.66 11.11
N ARG A 171 13.39 -1.83 9.85
CA ARG A 171 13.43 -0.80 8.81
C ARG A 171 12.39 -1.05 7.71
N HIS A 172 11.26 -1.68 8.06
CA HIS A 172 10.15 -2.03 7.16
C HIS A 172 9.83 -0.93 6.13
N ARG A 173 9.56 0.31 6.58
CA ARG A 173 9.21 1.42 5.67
C ARG A 173 10.34 1.77 4.71
N ALA A 174 11.59 1.77 5.17
CA ALA A 174 12.74 2.08 4.32
C ALA A 174 12.92 1.02 3.22
N GLN A 175 12.71 -0.25 3.55
CA GLN A 175 12.74 -1.35 2.58
C GLN A 175 11.54 -1.33 1.63
N TYR A 176 10.36 -0.96 2.13
CA TYR A 176 9.18 -0.75 1.30
C TYR A 176 9.45 0.30 0.21
N PHE A 177 9.95 1.48 0.60
CA PHE A 177 10.21 2.56 -0.35
C PHE A 177 11.32 2.21 -1.35
N ALA A 178 12.37 1.51 -0.90
CA ALA A 178 13.40 0.97 -1.79
C ALA A 178 12.81 0.02 -2.84
N LEU A 179 11.96 -0.93 -2.42
CA LEU A 179 11.29 -1.87 -3.32
C LEU A 179 10.43 -1.15 -4.37
N ILE A 180 9.54 -0.23 -3.98
CA ILE A 180 8.67 0.45 -4.96
C ILE A 180 9.47 1.35 -5.91
N ASN A 181 10.57 1.96 -5.44
CA ASN A 181 11.46 2.74 -6.29
C ASN A 181 12.20 1.85 -7.30
N GLU A 182 12.66 0.68 -6.86
CA GLU A 182 13.33 -0.29 -7.71
C GLU A 182 12.36 -0.91 -8.73
N ILE A 183 11.12 -1.18 -8.35
CA ILE A 183 10.03 -1.58 -9.26
C ILE A 183 9.82 -0.51 -10.33
N ARG A 184 9.72 0.77 -9.93
CA ARG A 184 9.54 1.88 -10.87
C ARG A 184 10.71 2.04 -11.84
N THR A 185 11.94 1.91 -11.36
CA THR A 185 13.13 2.15 -12.18
C THR A 185 13.50 0.97 -13.07
N LYS A 186 13.38 -0.28 -12.59
CA LYS A 186 13.78 -1.47 -13.34
C LYS A 186 12.71 -2.01 -14.29
N ILE A 187 11.44 -1.87 -13.94
CA ILE A 187 10.33 -2.50 -14.69
C ILE A 187 9.22 -1.51 -15.04
N HIS A 188 9.39 -0.22 -14.72
CA HIS A 188 8.47 0.86 -15.09
C HIS A 188 7.02 0.66 -14.62
N LEU A 189 6.85 0.04 -13.44
CA LEU A 189 5.56 -0.10 -12.78
C LEU A 189 5.45 0.84 -11.58
N TYR A 190 4.24 1.34 -11.36
CA TYR A 190 3.87 2.13 -10.20
C TYR A 190 3.21 1.23 -9.16
N ALA A 191 3.81 1.18 -7.97
CA ALA A 191 3.23 0.50 -6.81
C ALA A 191 2.62 1.51 -5.84
N ASP A 192 1.61 1.09 -5.08
CA ASP A 192 0.91 1.93 -4.11
C ASP A 192 1.86 2.33 -2.95
N SER A 193 2.22 3.61 -2.88
CA SER A 193 3.12 4.13 -1.84
C SER A 193 2.51 4.15 -0.42
N THR A 194 1.18 3.99 -0.31
CA THR A 194 0.44 4.05 0.96
C THR A 194 0.40 2.71 1.71
N CYS A 195 0.76 1.61 1.06
CA CYS A 195 0.75 0.25 1.64
C CYS A 195 1.95 -0.06 2.56
N CYS A 196 2.70 0.94 3.02
CA CYS A 196 3.98 0.79 3.73
C CYS A 196 3.88 0.58 5.25
N ASP A 197 2.69 0.37 5.81
CA ASP A 197 2.51 0.10 7.24
C ASP A 197 2.59 -1.40 7.55
N VAL A 198 3.24 -1.75 8.66
CA VAL A 198 3.30 -3.12 9.16
C VAL A 198 1.90 -3.69 9.43
N THR A 199 0.91 -2.86 9.75
CA THR A 199 -0.48 -3.28 9.99
C THR A 199 -1.30 -3.41 8.71
N ARG A 200 -0.70 -3.27 7.52
CA ARG A 200 -1.45 -3.27 6.27
C ARG A 200 -2.14 -4.62 6.06
N LEU A 201 -3.47 -4.58 5.93
CA LEU A 201 -4.26 -5.75 5.60
C LEU A 201 -4.12 -6.11 4.13
N ARG A 202 -3.97 -7.41 3.89
CA ARG A 202 -4.15 -8.05 2.60
C ARG A 202 -5.43 -8.86 2.64
N VAL A 203 -6.44 -8.40 1.91
CA VAL A 203 -7.67 -9.18 1.68
C VAL A 203 -7.35 -10.41 0.83
N ALA A 204 -7.99 -11.53 1.16
CA ALA A 204 -7.95 -12.77 0.40
C ALA A 204 -8.28 -12.54 -1.08
N SER A 205 -7.66 -13.34 -1.93
CA SER A 205 -7.79 -13.28 -3.38
C SER A 205 -7.67 -14.70 -3.95
N TYR A 206 -7.82 -14.81 -5.26
CA TYR A 206 -7.63 -16.05 -6.00
C TYR A 206 -6.85 -15.76 -7.30
N ASP A 207 -5.75 -16.47 -7.50
CA ASP A 207 -5.01 -16.54 -8.75
C ASP A 207 -4.78 -18.03 -9.02
N PRO A 208 -5.21 -18.59 -10.17
CA PRO A 208 -4.93 -19.99 -10.50
C PRO A 208 -3.44 -20.25 -10.76
N GLU A 209 -2.67 -19.23 -11.14
CA GLU A 209 -1.27 -19.37 -11.56
C GLU A 209 -0.37 -18.30 -10.91
N PRO A 210 -0.31 -18.20 -9.56
CA PRO A 210 0.55 -17.23 -8.91
C PRO A 210 2.02 -17.63 -9.09
N PHE A 211 2.91 -16.64 -9.11
CA PHE A 211 4.32 -16.90 -8.88
C PHE A 211 4.54 -17.19 -7.39
N PHE A 212 5.33 -18.23 -7.07
CA PHE A 212 5.68 -18.58 -5.70
C PHE A 212 7.13 -19.08 -5.58
N ASN A 213 7.91 -18.41 -4.73
CA ASN A 213 9.28 -18.77 -4.37
C ASN A 213 9.49 -18.58 -2.86
N PRO A 214 9.27 -19.61 -2.03
CA PRO A 214 9.43 -19.45 -0.58
C PRO A 214 10.90 -19.35 -0.13
N ASN A 215 11.86 -19.66 -1.01
CA ASN A 215 13.30 -19.59 -0.74
C ASN A 215 13.92 -18.25 -1.17
N ALA A 216 13.09 -17.23 -1.44
CA ALA A 216 13.55 -15.92 -1.85
C ALA A 216 14.65 -15.36 -0.94
N VAL A 217 15.63 -14.69 -1.55
CA VAL A 217 16.75 -14.07 -0.84
C VAL A 217 16.24 -12.79 -0.17
N PRO A 218 16.60 -12.50 1.10
CA PRO A 218 16.16 -11.26 1.74
C PRO A 218 16.60 -10.04 0.95
N TYR A 219 15.67 -9.11 0.71
CA TYR A 219 15.98 -7.82 0.12
C TYR A 219 16.87 -7.01 1.08
N LEU A 220 17.93 -6.41 0.55
CA LEU A 220 18.96 -5.70 1.34
C LEU A 220 18.92 -4.19 1.15
N ASN A 221 18.38 -3.68 0.04
CA ASN A 221 18.42 -2.24 -0.22
C ASN A 221 17.47 -1.51 0.73
N LEU A 222 17.87 -0.27 1.00
CA LEU A 222 17.22 0.63 1.91
C LEU A 222 17.25 2.01 1.28
N ILE A 223 16.12 2.68 1.23
CA ILE A 223 16.10 4.11 1.04
C ILE A 223 16.16 4.70 2.44
N ASN A 224 17.34 5.20 2.81
CA ASN A 224 17.41 6.17 3.89
C ASN A 224 16.60 7.37 3.41
N LYS A 225 15.60 7.76 4.18
CA LYS A 225 14.90 9.00 3.92
C LYS A 225 15.82 10.16 4.30
N ASP A 226 16.69 10.53 3.38
CA ASP A 226 16.96 11.95 3.11
C ASP A 226 15.85 12.56 2.22
N TYR A 227 14.86 11.75 1.84
CA TYR A 227 13.54 12.23 1.43
C TYR A 227 12.62 12.40 2.65
N GLY A 228 12.75 13.54 3.33
CA GLY A 228 11.72 14.19 4.14
C GLY A 228 10.89 13.29 5.05
N VAL A 229 11.42 12.93 6.21
CA VAL A 229 10.65 12.96 7.45
C VAL A 229 11.27 14.10 8.26
N PRO A 230 10.51 15.03 8.86
CA PRO A 230 11.08 15.92 9.85
C PRO A 230 11.64 15.04 10.98
N CYS A 231 12.97 14.91 11.03
CA CYS A 231 13.63 14.48 12.24
C CYS A 231 13.31 15.53 13.30
N LYS A 232 12.75 15.09 14.41
CA LYS A 232 12.71 15.90 15.63
C LYS A 232 14.15 16.07 16.10
N ASN A 233 14.86 17.02 15.50
CA ASN A 233 16.02 17.61 16.14
C ASN A 233 15.48 18.77 16.97
N ASP A 234 15.79 18.77 18.26
CA ASP A 234 15.63 19.93 19.11
C ASP A 234 16.18 21.14 18.35
N ARG A 235 15.28 22.06 17.97
CA ARG A 235 15.60 23.18 17.09
C ARG A 235 16.51 24.14 17.85
N SER A 236 17.81 24.06 17.57
CA SER A 236 18.70 25.21 17.70
C SER A 236 18.30 26.21 16.62
N ALA A 237 17.92 27.41 17.03
CA ALA A 237 17.48 28.49 16.16
C ALA A 237 18.65 29.11 15.38
N SER A 238 19.12 28.42 14.34
CA SER A 238 19.85 29.04 13.23
C SER A 238 19.77 28.14 12.01
N MET A 239 19.06 28.59 10.97
CA MET A 239 18.92 27.88 9.70
C MET A 239 20.25 27.83 8.94
N ASP A 240 20.60 26.68 8.35
CA ASP A 240 21.78 26.55 7.49
C ASP A 240 21.47 27.06 6.05
N VAL A 241 22.38 27.88 5.53
CA VAL A 241 22.29 28.57 4.22
C VAL A 241 22.08 27.59 3.06
N ASP A 242 22.64 26.38 3.19
CA ASP A 242 22.54 25.32 2.20
C ASP A 242 21.07 24.90 1.94
N THR A 243 20.24 24.89 2.99
CA THR A 243 18.82 24.52 2.85
C THR A 243 18.05 25.51 1.99
N LYS A 244 18.30 26.82 2.15
CA LYS A 244 17.67 27.86 1.32
C LYS A 244 18.11 27.74 -0.14
N MET A 245 19.40 27.51 -0.36
CA MET A 245 19.96 27.35 -1.71
C MET A 245 19.35 26.15 -2.46
N ARG A 246 19.12 25.03 -1.78
CA ARG A 246 18.45 23.86 -2.37
C ARG A 246 17.00 24.15 -2.76
N VAL A 247 16.25 24.88 -1.94
CA VAL A 247 14.86 25.25 -2.26
C VAL A 247 14.81 26.15 -3.50
N TYR A 248 15.68 27.16 -3.60
CA TYR A 248 15.78 27.99 -4.80
C TYR A 248 16.13 27.18 -6.05
N ALA A 249 17.08 26.24 -5.95
CA ALA A 249 17.44 25.36 -7.06
C ALA A 249 16.26 24.48 -7.50
N CYS A 250 15.49 23.93 -6.56
CA CYS A 250 14.29 23.14 -6.87
C CYS A 250 13.20 23.98 -7.55
N ILE A 251 12.93 25.20 -7.07
CA ILE A 251 11.92 26.09 -7.66
C ILE A 251 12.31 26.53 -9.07
N LYS A 252 13.61 26.71 -9.31
CA LYS A 252 14.15 26.97 -10.65
C LYS A 252 13.88 25.79 -11.59
N ILE A 253 14.17 24.55 -11.16
CA ILE A 253 13.87 23.35 -11.96
C ILE A 253 12.38 23.22 -12.25
N ILE A 254 11.52 23.49 -11.25
CA ILE A 254 10.06 23.48 -11.40
C ILE A 254 9.62 24.49 -12.46
N SER A 255 10.16 25.71 -12.41
CA SER A 255 9.84 26.78 -13.37
C SER A 255 10.35 26.46 -14.76
N ASP A 256 11.59 25.99 -14.90
CA ASP A 256 12.22 25.68 -16.19
C ASP A 256 11.53 24.52 -16.91
N ARG A 257 10.99 23.56 -16.15
CA ARG A 257 10.37 22.34 -16.68
C ARG A 257 8.84 22.34 -16.62
N GLN A 258 8.23 23.38 -16.08
CA GLN A 258 6.77 23.53 -15.93
C GLN A 258 6.12 22.31 -15.23
N ILE A 259 6.72 21.88 -14.11
CA ILE A 259 6.27 20.69 -13.38
C ILE A 259 5.25 21.09 -12.30
N ASP A 260 4.07 20.49 -12.34
CA ASP A 260 3.12 20.59 -11.23
C ASP A 260 3.46 19.59 -10.11
N ILE A 261 3.81 20.11 -8.93
CA ILE A 261 4.03 19.33 -7.70
C ILE A 261 2.93 19.55 -6.65
N THR A 262 1.89 20.31 -6.99
CA THR A 262 0.83 20.75 -6.09
C THR A 262 -0.44 19.91 -6.18
N CYS A 263 -0.43 18.84 -6.98
CA CYS A 263 -1.57 17.96 -7.17
C CYS A 263 -2.11 17.41 -5.83
N GLY A 264 -3.30 17.89 -5.45
CA GLY A 264 -3.99 17.54 -4.21
C GLY A 264 -3.81 18.57 -3.09
N TYR A 265 -4.93 19.03 -2.54
CA TYR A 265 -4.99 20.09 -1.51
C TYR A 265 -4.07 19.86 -0.30
N LYS A 266 -3.90 18.61 0.17
CA LYS A 266 -3.01 18.29 1.29
C LYS A 266 -1.53 18.56 0.97
N VAL A 267 -1.12 18.26 -0.27
CA VAL A 267 0.26 18.47 -0.74
C VAL A 267 0.49 19.97 -0.94
N TRP A 268 -0.44 20.64 -1.61
CA TRP A 268 -0.41 22.09 -1.83
C TRP A 268 -0.32 22.89 -0.51
N ARG A 269 -1.16 22.54 0.48
CA ARG A 269 -1.10 23.13 1.83
C ARG A 269 0.22 22.85 2.54
N ALA A 270 0.76 21.63 2.46
CA ALA A 270 2.01 21.29 3.13
C ALA A 270 3.21 22.07 2.54
N ILE A 271 3.23 22.29 1.23
CA ILE A 271 4.22 23.15 0.56
C ILE A 271 4.08 24.59 1.07
N GLY A 272 2.86 25.11 1.13
CA GLY A 272 2.59 26.47 1.64
C GLY A 272 3.06 26.67 3.08
N GLN A 273 2.78 25.71 3.97
CA GLN A 273 3.23 25.76 5.37
C GLN A 273 4.75 25.68 5.49
N ALA A 274 5.41 24.84 4.70
CA ALA A 274 6.86 24.75 4.69
C ALA A 274 7.49 26.08 4.22
N LEU A 275 7.01 26.65 3.12
CA LEU A 275 7.54 27.93 2.62
C LEU A 275 7.26 29.09 3.58
N ALA A 276 6.10 29.12 4.22
CA ALA A 276 5.75 30.09 5.27
C ALA A 276 6.69 30.00 6.48
N ASN A 277 6.96 28.78 6.97
CA ASN A 277 7.86 28.55 8.11
C ASN A 277 9.32 28.93 7.81
N GLU A 278 9.78 28.66 6.59
CA GLU A 278 11.20 28.74 6.23
C GLU A 278 11.61 30.09 5.63
N PHE A 279 10.71 30.76 4.89
CA PHE A 279 10.99 31.99 4.13
C PHE A 279 10.13 33.18 4.55
N GLY A 280 9.18 33.00 5.46
CA GLY A 280 8.34 34.07 5.97
C GLY A 280 7.32 34.61 4.95
N PRO A 281 6.64 35.71 5.29
CA PRO A 281 5.43 36.16 4.58
C PRO A 281 5.69 36.72 3.18
N GLU A 282 6.84 37.35 2.94
CA GLU A 282 7.14 37.99 1.65
C GLU A 282 7.76 36.99 0.68
N GLU A 283 8.91 36.41 1.05
CA GLU A 283 9.65 35.52 0.16
C GLU A 283 8.97 34.16 0.04
N GLY A 284 8.41 33.62 1.14
CA GLY A 284 7.65 32.37 1.09
C GLY A 284 6.43 32.47 0.17
N ARG A 285 5.74 33.61 0.15
CA ARG A 285 4.59 33.84 -0.73
C ARG A 285 5.01 33.83 -2.19
N ARG A 286 6.05 34.59 -2.52
CA ARG A 286 6.62 34.62 -3.88
C ARG A 286 6.94 33.20 -4.36
N LEU A 287 7.65 32.42 -3.54
CA LEU A 287 8.02 31.04 -3.87
C LEU A 287 6.79 30.13 -4.02
N PHE A 288 5.77 30.33 -3.20
CA PHE A 288 4.54 29.55 -3.27
C PHE A 288 3.77 29.77 -4.57
N HIS A 289 3.72 31.01 -5.08
CA HIS A 289 3.16 31.29 -6.41
C HIS A 289 3.96 30.63 -7.53
N LEU A 290 5.29 30.68 -7.48
CA LEU A 290 6.16 30.07 -8.51
C LEU A 290 5.98 28.55 -8.61
N VAL A 291 5.66 27.90 -7.50
CA VAL A 291 5.37 26.46 -7.45
C VAL A 291 3.92 26.17 -7.87
N SER A 292 2.97 27.00 -7.47
CA SER A 292 1.53 26.75 -7.68
C SER A 292 1.04 27.08 -9.09
N GLN A 293 1.70 27.99 -9.80
CA GLN A 293 1.23 28.49 -11.11
C GLN A 293 1.14 27.43 -12.22
N TRP A 294 1.76 26.26 -12.04
CA TRP A 294 1.77 25.18 -13.04
C TRP A 294 0.59 24.23 -12.92
N HIS A 295 -0.23 24.35 -11.87
CA HIS A 295 -1.45 23.57 -11.70
C HIS A 295 -2.57 24.10 -12.63
N SER A 296 -3.37 23.21 -13.22
CA SER A 296 -4.45 23.59 -14.15
C SER A 296 -5.48 24.54 -13.54
N ASP A 297 -5.74 24.36 -12.24
CA ASP A 297 -6.75 25.12 -11.48
C ASP A 297 -6.13 26.26 -10.66
N TYR A 298 -4.89 26.67 -11.00
CA TYR A 298 -4.22 27.76 -10.29
C TYR A 298 -4.99 29.07 -10.45
N TYR A 299 -5.28 29.70 -9.31
CA TYR A 299 -5.87 31.02 -9.25
C TYR A 299 -5.11 31.87 -8.23
N PRO A 300 -4.53 33.03 -8.62
CA PRO A 300 -3.66 33.81 -7.74
C PRO A 300 -4.31 34.15 -6.40
N THR A 301 -5.60 34.51 -6.38
CA THR A 301 -6.30 34.88 -5.15
C THR A 301 -6.54 33.69 -4.21
N GLU A 302 -6.74 32.48 -4.73
CA GLU A 302 -6.86 31.26 -3.90
C GLU A 302 -5.49 30.85 -3.33
N CYS A 303 -4.42 31.06 -4.11
CA CYS A 303 -3.04 30.86 -3.68
C CYS A 303 -2.67 31.82 -2.55
N ASP A 304 -3.03 33.11 -2.68
CA ASP A 304 -2.86 34.10 -1.63
C ASP A 304 -3.63 33.74 -0.35
N ARG A 305 -4.91 33.37 -0.46
CA ARG A 305 -5.73 32.98 0.69
C ARG A 305 -5.15 31.77 1.43
N LEU A 306 -4.68 30.76 0.70
CA LEU A 306 -4.06 29.61 1.33
C LEU A 306 -2.73 29.98 2.00
N PHE A 307 -1.94 30.87 1.38
CA PHE A 307 -0.67 31.30 1.95
C PHE A 307 -0.87 32.20 3.19
N ASP A 308 -1.86 33.08 3.19
CA ASP A 308 -2.31 33.85 4.36
C ASP A 308 -2.66 32.91 5.51
N TRP A 309 -3.43 31.86 5.21
CA TRP A 309 -3.77 30.83 6.17
C TRP A 309 -2.52 30.09 6.68
N CYS A 310 -1.54 29.80 5.81
CA CYS A 310 -0.28 29.16 6.21
C CYS A 310 0.54 30.05 7.14
N ILE A 311 0.66 31.35 6.85
CA ILE A 311 1.34 32.33 7.73
C ILE A 311 0.61 32.45 9.07
N ALA A 312 -0.71 32.53 9.08
CA ALA A 312 -1.48 32.60 10.33
C ALA A 312 -1.37 31.31 11.20
N ASN A 313 -1.02 30.17 10.60
CA ASN A 313 -1.00 28.87 11.27
C ASN A 313 0.39 28.19 11.24
N HIS A 314 1.46 28.94 10.94
CA HIS A 314 2.82 28.39 10.88
C HIS A 314 3.39 28.04 12.28
N ASP A 315 2.91 28.71 13.34
CA ASP A 315 3.31 28.46 14.73
C ASP A 315 2.58 27.26 15.39
N PHE A 316 1.49 26.77 14.79
CA PHE A 316 0.69 25.66 15.35
C PHE A 316 1.19 24.27 14.98
N ILE A 317 2.34 24.18 14.32
CA ILE A 317 3.02 22.90 14.18
C ILE A 317 3.89 22.67 15.41
N ASN A 318 3.25 22.20 16.49
CA ASN A 318 3.94 21.39 17.51
C ASN A 318 4.48 20.13 16.81
N ILE A 319 5.69 20.24 16.25
CA ILE A 319 6.57 19.09 15.93
C ILE A 319 7.44 18.84 17.14
#